data_AF-A0A8R7PN31-F1
#
_entry.id   AF-A0A8R7PN31-F1
#
_cell.length_a   1.000
_cell.length_b   1.000
_cell.length_c   1.000
_cell.angle_alpha   90.00
_cell.angle_beta   90.00
_cell.angle_gamma   90.00
#
_symmetry.space_group_name_H-M   'P 1'
#
loop_
_entity.id
_entity.type
_entity.pdbx_description
1 polymer ?
#
loop_
_entity_poly.entity_id
_entity_poly.type
_entity_poly.pdbx_seq_one_letter_code
_entity_poly.pdbx_strand_id
1 'polypeptide(L)'
;MSILQSDEWKLQQGPDDIIPALKLSFTHLPFRLQRCFSYCALFPKGHMFDGLDLVRIWISQGFISSGSKIMEETAYHYLNDLVDRGFFQKSTYYSM
;
A
#
# COMPACT_ATOMS: atom_id res chain seq x y z
N MET A 1 -3.40 4.12 -18.33
CA MET A 1 -3.55 5.59 -18.25
C MET A 1 -2.49 6.12 -17.31
N SER A 2 -1.94 7.30 -17.62
CA SER A 2 -0.96 7.98 -16.78
C SER A 2 -1.67 8.82 -15.71
N ILE A 3 -1.18 8.83 -14.47
CA ILE A 3 -1.72 9.66 -13.37
C ILE A 3 -1.80 11.14 -13.79
N LEU A 4 -0.78 11.60 -14.53
CA LEU A 4 -0.68 12.98 -15.03
C LEU A 4 -1.77 13.37 -16.04
N GLN A 5 -2.43 12.38 -16.65
CA GLN A 5 -3.50 12.59 -17.62
C GLN A 5 -4.90 12.44 -16.98
N SER A 6 -4.98 12.09 -15.70
CA SER A 6 -6.26 11.98 -15.01
C SER A 6 -6.76 13.35 -14.57
N ASP A 7 -8.04 13.60 -14.78
CA ASP A 7 -8.78 14.78 -14.31
C ASP A 7 -9.55 14.50 -13.02
N GLU A 8 -9.43 13.30 -12.44
CA GLU A 8 -10.19 12.89 -11.25
C GLU A 8 -9.86 13.72 -10.01
N TRP A 9 -8.66 14.30 -9.93
CA TRP A 9 -8.28 15.24 -8.88
C TRP A 9 -9.06 16.57 -8.96
N LYS A 10 -9.69 16.90 -10.09
CA LYS A 10 -10.57 18.07 -10.21
C LYS A 10 -11.93 17.88 -9.54
N LEU A 11 -12.26 16.65 -9.10
CA LEU A 11 -13.48 16.36 -8.34
C LEU A 11 -13.42 16.81 -6.89
N GLN A 12 -12.28 17.36 -6.44
CA GLN A 12 -12.10 17.95 -5.12
C GLN A 12 -13.12 19.05 -4.86
N GLN A 13 -13.90 18.89 -3.79
CA GLN A 13 -14.95 19.85 -3.42
C GLN A 13 -14.42 21.04 -2.59
N GLY A 14 -13.13 21.02 -2.24
CA GLY A 14 -12.48 22.08 -1.49
C GLY A 14 -10.97 21.83 -1.32
N PRO A 15 -10.22 22.81 -0.80
CA PRO A 15 -8.76 22.73 -0.66
C PRO A 15 -8.30 21.61 0.30
N ASP A 16 -9.15 21.21 1.25
CA ASP A 16 -8.86 20.14 2.22
C ASP A 16 -9.39 18.76 1.77
N ASP A 17 -10.06 18.68 0.61
CA ASP A 17 -10.60 17.42 0.10
C ASP A 17 -9.49 16.60 -0.57
N ILE A 18 -8.77 15.81 0.22
CA ILE A 18 -7.68 14.98 -0.28
C ILE A 18 -8.16 13.66 -0.91
N ILE A 19 -9.43 13.28 -0.71
CA ILE A 19 -9.93 11.95 -1.05
C ILE A 19 -9.83 11.64 -2.55
N PRO A 20 -10.16 12.55 -3.49
CA PRO A 20 -10.01 12.27 -4.92
C PRO A 20 -8.56 11.97 -5.33
N ALA A 21 -7.59 12.71 -4.77
CA ALA A 21 -6.17 12.48 -5.04
C ALA A 21 -5.69 11.14 -4.45
N LEU A 22 -6.10 10.81 -3.21
CA LEU A 22 -5.76 9.52 -2.59
C LEU A 22 -6.37 8.34 -3.37
N LYS A 23 -7.62 8.47 -3.82
CA LYS A 23 -8.29 7.46 -4.65
C LYS A 23 -7.55 7.26 -5.97
N LEU A 24 -7.16 8.35 -6.63
CA LEU A 24 -6.39 8.31 -7.87
C LEU A 24 -5.05 7.57 -7.70
N SER A 25 -4.33 7.87 -6.62
CA SER A 25 -3.08 7.17 -6.28
C SER A 25 -3.32 5.66 -6.08
N PHE A 26 -4.41 5.29 -5.40
CA PHE A 26 -4.75 3.89 -5.16
C PHE A 26 -5.15 3.16 -6.45
N THR A 27 -5.98 3.76 -7.31
CA THR A 27 -6.41 3.12 -8.57
C THR A 27 -5.26 2.89 -9.55
N HIS A 28 -4.19 3.66 -9.45
CA HIS A 28 -2.98 3.50 -10.27
C HIS A 28 -1.95 2.52 -9.70
N LEU A 29 -2.16 1.98 -8.51
CA LEU A 29 -1.34 0.87 -8.04
C LEU A 29 -1.56 -0.37 -8.91
N PRO A 30 -0.53 -1.19 -9.17
CA PRO A 30 -0.73 -2.54 -9.67
C PRO A 30 -1.72 -3.31 -8.80
N PHE A 31 -2.59 -4.11 -9.41
CA PHE A 31 -3.65 -4.86 -8.71
C PHE A 31 -3.15 -5.64 -7.48
N ARG A 32 -1.95 -6.23 -7.57
CA ARG A 32 -1.33 -6.97 -6.46
C ARG A 32 -1.03 -6.08 -5.25
N LEU A 33 -0.57 -4.84 -5.47
CA LEU A 33 -0.32 -3.87 -4.41
C LEU A 33 -1.63 -3.32 -3.83
N GLN A 34 -2.65 -3.08 -4.67
CA GLN A 34 -3.99 -2.70 -4.19
C GLN A 34 -4.54 -3.76 -3.22
N ARG A 35 -4.49 -5.04 -3.61
CA ARG A 35 -4.97 -6.15 -2.80
C ARG A 35 -4.24 -6.25 -1.45
N CYS A 36 -2.91 -6.13 -1.46
CA CYS A 36 -2.10 -6.14 -0.25
C CYS A 36 -2.43 -4.96 0.69
N PHE A 37 -2.53 -3.74 0.13
CA PHE A 37 -2.83 -2.55 0.89
C PHE A 37 -4.26 -2.54 1.45
N SER A 38 -5.26 -2.99 0.67
CA SER A 38 -6.66 -3.05 1.12
C SER A 38 -6.87 -3.91 2.36
N TYR A 39 -6.04 -4.93 2.59
CA TYR A 39 -6.10 -5.73 3.82
C TYR A 39 -5.84 -4.89 5.07
N CYS A 40 -5.02 -3.85 4.96
CA CYS A 40 -4.68 -2.98 6.08
C CYS A 40 -5.88 -2.18 6.59
N ALA A 41 -6.94 -2.03 5.78
CA ALA A 41 -8.18 -1.39 6.19
C ALA A 41 -8.98 -2.20 7.23
N LEU A 42 -8.61 -3.46 7.49
CA LEU A 42 -9.18 -4.28 8.56
C LEU A 42 -8.66 -3.89 9.95
N PHE A 43 -7.56 -3.14 10.02
CA PHE A 43 -6.95 -2.71 11.28
C PHE A 43 -7.46 -1.31 11.66
N PRO A 44 -7.53 -1.00 12.96
CA PRO A 44 -7.94 0.33 13.40
C PRO A 44 -6.97 1.41 12.91
N LYS A 45 -7.48 2.64 12.75
CA LYS A 45 -6.67 3.80 12.39
C LYS A 45 -5.51 3.97 13.38
N GLY A 46 -4.30 4.17 12.85
CA GLY A 46 -3.08 4.35 13.64
C GLY A 46 -2.41 3.04 14.06
N HIS A 47 -2.89 1.88 13.60
CA HIS A 47 -2.20 0.62 13.81
C HIS A 47 -0.78 0.66 13.20
N MET A 48 0.21 0.30 14.02
CA MET A 48 1.59 0.15 13.57
C MET A 48 1.82 -1.29 13.12
N PHE A 49 2.18 -1.46 11.85
CA PHE A 49 2.51 -2.77 11.30
C PHE A 49 3.98 -3.09 11.53
N ASP A 50 4.25 -4.30 12.04
CA ASP A 50 5.55 -4.92 11.85
C ASP A 50 5.65 -5.43 10.40
N GLY A 51 6.77 -5.14 9.73
CA GLY A 51 6.95 -5.44 8.32
C GLY A 51 7.04 -6.94 8.01
N LEU A 52 7.67 -7.73 8.90
CA LEU A 52 7.75 -9.20 8.77
C LEU A 52 6.35 -9.81 8.91
N ASP A 53 5.60 -9.37 9.91
CA ASP A 53 4.27 -9.89 10.17
C ASP A 53 3.30 -9.56 9.03
N LEU A 54 3.33 -8.33 8.52
CA LEU A 54 2.50 -7.92 7.39
C LEU A 54 2.78 -8.74 6.13
N VAL A 55 4.06 -9.00 5.83
CA VAL A 55 4.49 -9.88 4.73
C VAL A 55 3.93 -11.29 4.90
N ARG A 56 4.07 -11.88 6.10
CA ARG A 56 3.55 -13.23 6.39
C ARG A 56 2.04 -13.31 6.27
N ILE A 57 1.34 -12.27 6.70
CA ILE A 57 -0.10 -12.15 6.53
C ILE A 57 -0.45 -12.21 5.04
N TRP A 58 0.17 -11.40 4.18
CA TRP A 58 -0.13 -11.41 2.74
C TRP A 58 0.14 -12.77 2.08
N ILE A 59 1.19 -13.48 2.50
CA ILE A 59 1.48 -14.84 2.04
C ILE A 59 0.39 -15.81 2.50
N SER A 60 0.01 -15.78 3.78
CA SER A 60 -1.03 -16.65 4.35
C SER A 60 -2.40 -16.47 3.68
N GLN A 61 -2.71 -15.24 3.25
CA GLN A 61 -3.95 -14.91 2.56
C GLN A 61 -3.90 -15.26 1.05
N GLY A 62 -2.78 -15.82 0.57
CA GLY A 62 -2.59 -16.18 -0.84
C GLY A 62 -2.54 -14.96 -1.76
N PHE A 63 -2.09 -13.80 -1.26
CA PHE A 63 -1.94 -12.60 -2.10
C PHE A 63 -0.65 -12.66 -2.92
N ILE A 64 0.31 -13.45 -2.45
CA ILE A 64 1.60 -13.67 -3.07
C ILE A 64 1.64 -15.09 -3.62
N SER A 65 1.90 -15.23 -4.91
CA SER A 65 1.94 -16.52 -5.62
C SER A 65 3.33 -16.76 -6.20
N SER A 66 4.13 -17.64 -5.57
CA SER A 66 5.43 -18.12 -6.05
C SER A 66 5.90 -19.36 -5.26
N GLY A 67 7.12 -19.86 -5.46
CA GLY A 67 7.74 -20.83 -4.55
C GLY A 67 8.06 -20.21 -3.17
N SER A 68 8.08 -20.99 -2.09
CA SER A 68 8.12 -20.48 -0.70
C SER A 68 9.20 -19.43 -0.41
N LYS A 69 10.46 -19.69 -0.75
CA LYS A 69 11.56 -18.73 -0.58
C LYS A 69 11.38 -17.45 -1.39
N ILE A 70 10.74 -17.55 -2.56
CA ILE A 70 10.47 -16.43 -3.46
C ILE A 70 9.27 -15.62 -2.97
N MET A 71 8.33 -16.23 -2.23
CA MET A 71 7.16 -15.53 -1.71
C MET A 71 7.53 -14.44 -0.70
N GLU A 72 8.41 -14.72 0.26
CA GLU A 72 8.84 -13.72 1.24
C GLU A 72 9.54 -12.54 0.56
N GLU A 73 10.51 -12.82 -0.31
CA GLU A 73 11.22 -11.80 -1.09
C GLU A 73 10.25 -10.95 -1.93
N THR A 74 9.32 -11.60 -2.65
CA THR A 74 8.31 -10.91 -3.46
C THR A 74 7.40 -10.02 -2.61
N ALA A 75 6.96 -10.52 -1.45
CA ALA A 75 6.11 -9.77 -0.53
C ALA A 75 6.84 -8.54 0.04
N TYR A 76 8.13 -8.68 0.34
CA TYR A 76 8.97 -7.57 0.78
C TYR A 76 9.14 -6.51 -0.31
N HIS A 77 9.34 -6.92 -1.56
CA HIS A 77 9.34 -5.98 -2.67
C HIS A 77 8.02 -5.22 -2.76
N TYR A 78 6.87 -5.87 -2.54
CA TYR A 78 5.58 -5.19 -2.55
C TYR A 78 5.43 -4.20 -1.39
N LEU A 79 5.93 -4.55 -0.20
CA LEU A 79 5.93 -3.63 0.94
C LEU A 79 6.80 -2.40 0.64
N ASN A 80 8.01 -2.60 0.11
CA ASN A 80 8.91 -1.51 -0.27
C ASN A 80 8.30 -0.63 -1.36
N ASP A 81 7.68 -1.21 -2.39
CA ASP A 81 6.96 -0.46 -3.43
C ASP A 81 5.84 0.40 -2.84
N LEU A 82 5.11 -0.10 -1.85
CA LEU A 82 4.07 0.67 -1.17
C LEU A 82 4.66 1.80 -0.31
N VAL A 83 5.83 1.61 0.29
CA VAL A 83 6.56 2.69 1.00
C VAL A 83 7.03 3.76 0.01
N ASP A 84 7.67 3.37 -1.10
CA ASP A 84 8.21 4.29 -2.10
C ASP A 84 7.10 5.12 -2.77
N ARG A 85 5.88 4.57 -2.83
CA ARG A 85 4.68 5.25 -3.33
C ARG A 85 3.91 6.03 -2.27
N GLY A 86 4.39 6.05 -1.02
CA GLY A 86 3.80 6.82 0.08
C GLY A 86 2.56 6.21 0.73
N PHE A 87 2.24 4.93 0.48
CA PHE A 87 1.13 4.24 1.13
C PHE A 87 1.48 3.77 2.55
N PHE A 88 2.77 3.52 2.81
CA PHE A 88 3.30 3.28 4.14
C PHE A 88 4.39 4.28 4.48
N GLN A 89 4.45 4.63 5.76
CA GLN A 89 5.53 5.41 6.32
C GLN A 89 6.36 4.52 7.25
N LYS A 90 7.69 4.54 7.08
CA LYS A 90 8.60 3.87 8.02
C LYS A 90 8.56 4.60 9.36
N SER A 91 8.33 3.84 10.43
CA SER A 91 8.40 4.36 11.79
C SER A 91 9.84 4.74 12.13
N THR A 92 10.05 5.95 12.63
CA THR A 92 11.38 6.47 13.01
C THR A 92 11.76 6.15 14.47
N TYR A 93 10.88 5.48 15.23
CA TYR A 93 11.07 5.26 16.67
C TYR A 93 12.13 4.20 17.03
N TYR A 94 12.72 3.49 16.06
CA TYR A 94 13.77 2.48 16.29
C TYR A 94 15.19 2.95 15.95
N SER A 95 15.39 4.21 15.58
CA SER A 95 16.72 4.84 15.51
C SER A 95 16.91 5.74 16.74
N MET A 96 17.24 5.13 17.88
CA MET A 96 17.75 5.80 19.07
C MET A 96 18.93 5.00 19.61
#